data_AF-A0A7Y7BD62-F1
#
_entry.id   AF-A0A7Y7BD62-F1
#
_cell.length_a   1.000
_cell.length_b   1.000
_cell.length_c   1.000
_cell.angle_alpha   90.00
_cell.angle_beta   90.00
_cell.angle_gamma   90.00
#
_symmetry.space_group_name_H-M   'P 1'
#
loop_
_entity.id
_entity.type
_entity.pdbx_description
1 polymer ?
#
loop_
_entity_poly.entity_id
_entity_poly.type
_entity_poly.pdbx_seq_one_letter_code
_entity_poly.pdbx_strand_id
1 'polypeptide(L)' 'MEITRSWREQKIMLKRRFPVLSDEDFEFKEGEKESMLNNLSRKLKKTREQLELLFAELQTY' A
#
# COMPACT_ATOMS: atom_id res chain seq x y z
N MET A 1 20.99 7.89 -2.93
CA MET A 1 20.83 6.46 -2.63
C MET A 1 19.36 6.14 -2.77
N GLU A 2 18.96 5.39 -3.80
CA GLU A 2 17.57 4.92 -3.90
C GLU A 2 17.38 3.76 -2.94
N ILE A 3 17.06 4.07 -1.68
CA ILE A 3 16.59 3.05 -0.75
C ILE A 3 15.15 2.74 -1.15
N THR A 4 14.98 1.83 -2.11
CA THR A 4 13.67 1.27 -2.42
C THR A 4 13.29 0.34 -1.27
N ARG A 5 12.51 0.87 -0.32
CA ARG A 5 11.96 0.06 0.78
C ARG A 5 11.24 -1.16 0.22
N SER A 6 11.46 -2.30 0.87
CA SER A 6 10.80 -3.54 0.48
C SER A 6 9.28 -3.41 0.61
N TRP A 7 8.55 -4.18 -0.19
CA TRP A 7 7.09 -4.26 -0.08
C TRP A 7 6.64 -4.65 1.34
N ARG A 8 7.41 -5.50 2.02
CA ARG A 8 7.15 -5.89 3.41
C ARG A 8 7.19 -4.70 4.36
N GLU A 9 8.17 -3.81 4.23
CA GLU A 9 8.29 -2.61 5.05
C GLU A 9 7.17 -1.61 4.75
N GLN A 10 6.84 -1.43 3.48
CA GLN A 10 5.72 -0.57 3.07
C GLN A 10 4.39 -1.04 3.69
N LYS A 11 4.12 -2.36 3.70
CA LYS A 11 2.96 -2.95 4.37
C LYS A 11 2.94 -2.67 5.87
N ILE A 12 4.07 -2.81 6.56
CA ILE A 12 4.17 -2.52 7.99
C ILE A 12 3.84 -1.05 8.28
N MET A 13 4.39 -0.13 7.49
CA MET A 13 4.13 1.31 7.66
C MET A 13 2.67 1.67 7.35
N LEU A 14 2.08 1.07 6.30
CA LEU A 14 0.67 1.24 5.98
C LEU A 14 -0.24 0.77 7.12
N LYS A 15 0.00 -0.41 7.68
CA LYS A 15 -0.78 -0.92 8.83
C LYS A 15 -0.61 -0.04 10.08
N ARG A 16 0.57 0.55 10.30
CA ARG A 16 0.80 1.52 11.38
C ARG A 16 0.01 2.82 11.18
N ARG A 17 -0.05 3.33 9.95
CA ARG A 17 -0.75 4.60 9.63
C ARG A 17 -2.27 4.41 9.50
N PHE A 18 -2.69 3.22 9.06
CA PHE A 18 -4.09 2.87 8.83
C PHE A 18 -4.43 1.57 9.57
N PRO A 19 -4.87 1.64 10.84
CA PRO A 19 -5.21 0.46 11.64
C PRO A 19 -6.38 -0.37 11.09
N VAL A 20 -7.12 0.17 10.12
CA VAL A 20 -8.17 -0.55 9.38
C VAL A 20 -7.60 -1.60 8.42
N LEU A 21 -6.30 -1.52 8.09
CA LEU A 21 -5.64 -2.47 7.21
C LEU A 21 -5.15 -3.70 7.97
N SER A 22 -5.41 -4.87 7.41
CA SER A 22 -4.93 -6.18 7.86
C SER A 22 -3.99 -6.79 6.81
N ASP A 23 -3.40 -7.93 7.12
CA ASP A 23 -2.55 -8.64 6.14
C ASP A 23 -3.34 -9.10 4.92
N GLU A 24 -4.62 -9.47 5.09
CA GLU A 24 -5.54 -9.89 4.03
C GLU A 24 -5.71 -8.83 2.94
N ASP A 25 -5.66 -7.54 3.29
CA ASP A 25 -5.76 -6.44 2.32
C ASP A 25 -4.57 -6.38 1.35
N PHE A 26 -3.50 -7.10 1.64
CA PHE A 26 -2.29 -7.18 0.82
C PHE A 26 -2.07 -8.57 0.21
N GLU A 27 -3.01 -9.49 0.39
CA GLU A 27 -2.98 -10.79 -0.25
C GLU A 27 -3.56 -10.71 -1.67
N PHE A 28 -2.82 -11.21 -2.64
CA PHE A 28 -3.25 -11.27 -4.03
C PHE A 28 -2.49 -12.38 -4.75
N LYS A 29 -3.14 -13.00 -5.75
CA LYS A 29 -2.45 -13.95 -6.64
C LYS A 29 -1.60 -13.20 -7.65
N GLU A 30 -0.64 -13.89 -8.25
CA GLU A 30 0.14 -13.34 -9.35
C GLU A 30 -0.81 -12.83 -10.46
N GLY A 31 -0.61 -11.58 -10.89
CA GLY A 31 -1.51 -10.90 -11.84
C GLY A 31 -2.66 -10.10 -11.21
N GLU A 32 -3.00 -10.31 -9.93
CA GLU A 32 -4.13 -9.63 -9.27
C GLU A 32 -3.73 -8.38 -8.47
N LYS A 33 -2.48 -7.94 -8.58
CA LYS A 33 -1.95 -6.76 -7.87
C LYS A 33 -2.83 -5.53 -8.05
N GLU A 34 -3.32 -5.30 -9.26
CA GLU A 34 -4.18 -4.17 -9.60
C GLU A 34 -5.53 -4.20 -8.87
N SER A 35 -6.10 -5.41 -8.70
CA SER A 35 -7.33 -5.61 -7.94
C SER A 35 -7.11 -5.28 -6.45
N MET A 36 -6.00 -5.73 -5.89
CA MET A 36 -5.61 -5.41 -4.51
C MET A 36 -5.42 -3.90 -4.31
N LEU A 37 -4.75 -3.20 -5.24
CA LEU A 37 -4.60 -1.74 -5.16
C LEU A 37 -5.96 -1.00 -5.25
N ASN A 38 -6.89 -1.50 -6.04
CA ASN A 38 -8.26 -0.98 -6.09
C ASN A 38 -9.00 -1.17 -4.75
N ASN A 39 -8.85 -2.34 -4.13
CA ASN A 39 -9.45 -2.61 -2.82
C ASN A 39 -8.85 -1.71 -1.73
N LEU A 40 -7.52 -1.52 -1.73
CA LEU A 40 -6.86 -0.58 -0.82
C LEU A 40 -7.37 0.86 -1.02
N SER A 41 -7.49 1.32 -2.27
CA SER A 41 -8.02 2.66 -2.59
C SER A 41 -9.43 2.85 -2.02
N ARG A 42 -10.31 1.86 -2.21
CA ARG A 42 -11.69 1.88 -1.68
C ARG A 42 -11.72 1.86 -0.15
N LYS A 43 -10.95 0.98 0.48
CA LYS A 43 -10.91 0.83 1.95
C LYS A 43 -10.37 2.08 2.64
N LEU A 44 -9.35 2.70 2.06
CA LEU A 44 -8.74 3.94 2.55
C LEU A 44 -9.49 5.21 2.12
N LYS A 45 -10.54 5.08 1.29
CA LYS A 45 -11.29 6.21 0.69
C LYS A 45 -10.35 7.20 -0.01
N LYS A 46 -9.40 6.68 -0.80
CA LYS A 46 -8.41 7.44 -1.55
C LYS A 46 -8.57 7.21 -3.05
N THR A 47 -8.24 8.22 -3.85
CA THR A 47 -8.09 8.04 -5.30
C THR A 47 -6.82 7.24 -5.59
N ARG A 48 -6.67 6.80 -6.85
CA ARG A 48 -5.48 6.05 -7.26
C ARG A 48 -4.21 6.89 -7.08
N GLU A 49 -4.27 8.16 -7.46
CA GLU A 49 -3.17 9.11 -7.37
C GLU A 49 -2.78 9.35 -5.90
N GLN A 50 -3.76 9.47 -5.01
CA GLN A 50 -3.50 9.62 -3.57
C GLN A 50 -2.87 8.37 -2.96
N LEU A 51 -3.24 7.18 -3.45
CA LEU A 51 -2.64 5.93 -3.03
C LEU A 51 -1.18 5.81 -3.53
N GLU A 52 -0.91 6.21 -4.77
CA GLU A 52 0.45 6.24 -5.33
C GLU A 52 1.36 7.24 -4.62
N LEU A 53 0.85 8.45 -4.34
CA LEU A 53 1.57 9.45 -3.54
C LEU A 53 1.88 8.93 -2.14
N LEU A 54 0.96 8.20 -1.52
CA LEU A 54 1.18 7.56 -0.23
C LEU A 54 2.31 6.52 -0.32
N PHE A 55 2.34 5.69 -1.36
CA PHE A 55 3.45 4.75 -1.56
C PHE A 55 4.79 5.47 -1.80
N ALA A 56 4.80 6.56 -2.56
CA ALA A 56 5.99 7.38 -2.79
C ALA A 56 6.49 8.04 -1.49
N GLU A 57 5.59 8.60 -0.68
CA GLU A 57 5.90 9.19 0.63
C GLU A 57 6.55 8.15 1.56
N LEU A 58 6.04 6.91 1.54
CA LEU A 58 6.61 5.81 2.31
C LEU A 58 8.02 5.39 1.85
N GLN A 59 8.48 5.75 0.64
CA GLN A 59 9.85 5.47 0.21
C GLN A 59 10.86 6.51 0.72
N THR A 60 10.41 7.72 1.07
CA THR A 60 11.29 8.85 1.39
C THR A 60 11.66 9.00 2.88
N TYR A 61 10.98 8.27 3.77
CA TYR A 61 11.38 8.19 5.18
C TYR A 61 12.72 7.48 5.37
#